data_AF-A0A0H4AFJ6-F1
#
_entry.id   AF-A0A0H4AFJ6-F1
#
_cell.length_a   1.000
_cell.length_b   1.000
_cell.length_c   1.000
_cell.angle_alpha   90.00
_cell.angle_beta   90.00
_cell.angle_gamma   90.00
#
_symmetry.space_group_name_H-M   'P 1'
#
loop_
_entity.id
_entity.type
_entity.pdbx_description
1 polymer ?
#
loop_
_entity_poly.entity_id
_entity_poly.type
_entity_poly.pdbx_seq_one_letter_code
_entity_poly.pdbx_strand_id
1 'polypeptide(L)'
;LDCVHCSSTVGTDCSGEVKTCDFDQTHCQTTTSEIIQDGRASHRVFKFCAEAETENSIHREELLATFLQMEVQICNTDNCNKGPGKITPRDNRPNGVKCKQCYVEHSADCDSEKTSKCTGDMNKCLFMSGLLCYNGEDYYDCTHRICTNIASPEEHPFYNDFISGDIKKLEVTEGISV
;
A
#
# COMPACT_ATOMS: atom_id res chain seq x y z
N LEU A 1 15.57 2.05 22.48
CA LEU A 1 15.24 0.99 21.52
C LEU A 1 16.20 1.14 20.36
N ASP A 2 16.88 0.07 19.97
CA ASP A 2 17.76 0.05 18.79
C ASP A 2 17.09 -0.74 17.66
N CYS A 3 17.04 -0.19 16.45
CA CYS A 3 16.40 -0.81 15.30
C CYS A 3 17.35 -0.89 14.09
N VAL A 4 17.16 -1.88 13.23
CA VAL A 4 17.82 -1.92 11.92
C VAL A 4 17.19 -0.88 11.01
N HIS A 5 18.02 -0.08 10.33
CA HIS A 5 17.64 0.89 9.33
C HIS A 5 18.18 0.48 7.95
N CYS A 6 17.28 0.18 7.02
CA CYS A 6 17.64 -0.09 5.63
C CYS A 6 16.44 0.06 4.69
N SER A 7 16.74 0.16 3.41
CA SER A 7 15.76 0.04 2.33
C SER A 7 16.31 -0.84 1.22
N SER A 8 15.43 -1.63 0.62
CA SER A 8 15.70 -2.35 -0.62
C SER A 8 14.48 -2.32 -1.51
N THR A 9 14.69 -2.03 -2.78
CA THR A 9 13.66 -2.12 -3.83
C THR A 9 13.61 -3.50 -4.49
N VAL A 10 14.44 -4.44 -4.00
CA VAL A 10 14.55 -5.80 -4.53
C VAL A 10 14.58 -6.80 -3.38
N GLY A 11 13.72 -7.80 -3.46
CA GLY A 11 13.64 -8.89 -2.50
C GLY A 11 12.87 -8.53 -1.22
N THR A 12 12.81 -9.48 -0.30
CA THR A 12 12.01 -9.39 0.94
C THR A 12 12.86 -9.03 2.16
N ASP A 13 14.15 -8.74 1.98
CA ASP A 13 15.04 -8.41 3.08
C ASP A 13 16.04 -7.31 2.68
N CYS A 14 16.52 -6.60 3.69
CA CYS A 14 17.60 -5.64 3.56
C CYS A 14 18.50 -5.70 4.79
N SER A 15 19.79 -5.39 4.56
CA SER A 15 20.79 -5.23 5.61
C SER A 15 21.18 -3.77 5.70
N GLY A 16 21.36 -3.27 6.91
CA GLY A 16 21.79 -1.90 7.15
C GLY A 16 22.23 -1.67 8.59
N GLU A 17 22.37 -0.40 8.93
CA GLU A 17 22.90 0.03 10.21
C GLU A 17 21.87 -0.15 11.33
N VAL A 18 22.37 -0.41 12.54
CA VAL A 18 21.54 -0.33 13.75
C VAL A 18 21.59 1.10 14.26
N LYS A 19 20.42 1.71 14.50
CA LYS A 19 20.28 3.05 15.04
C LYS A 19 19.46 3.03 16.31
N THR A 20 19.85 3.86 17.26
CA THR A 20 19.05 4.13 18.46
C THR A 20 17.92 5.08 18.09
N CYS A 21 16.69 4.69 18.42
CA CYS A 21 15.49 5.47 18.15
C CYS A 21 15.38 6.68 19.07
N ASP A 22 14.67 7.70 18.58
CA ASP A 22 14.33 8.89 19.36
C ASP A 22 13.33 8.58 20.48
N PHE A 23 13.11 9.53 21.39
CA PHE A 23 12.33 9.32 22.62
C PHE A 23 10.86 8.92 22.37
N ASP A 24 10.26 9.44 21.31
CA ASP A 24 8.88 9.17 20.86
C ASP A 24 8.77 7.90 19.99
N GLN A 25 9.90 7.38 19.51
CA GLN A 25 9.97 6.20 18.66
C GLN A 25 10.13 4.93 19.50
N THR A 26 8.99 4.36 19.88
CA THR A 26 8.92 3.21 20.80
C THR A 26 8.85 1.85 20.09
N HIS A 27 8.88 1.83 18.75
CA HIS A 27 8.81 0.63 17.94
C HIS A 27 9.93 0.55 16.90
N CYS A 28 10.32 -0.67 16.54
CA CYS A 28 10.97 -0.96 15.28
C CYS A 28 9.90 -1.36 14.26
N GLN A 29 9.98 -0.81 13.07
CA GLN A 29 9.09 -1.11 11.96
C GLN A 29 9.82 -1.85 10.84
N THR A 30 9.10 -2.77 10.22
CA THR A 30 9.40 -3.35 8.91
C THR A 30 8.18 -3.14 8.02
N THR A 31 8.34 -2.35 6.95
CA THR A 31 7.34 -2.24 5.89
C THR A 31 7.77 -3.13 4.73
N THR A 32 6.91 -4.06 4.32
CA THR A 32 7.14 -4.90 3.14
C THR A 32 6.04 -4.61 2.13
N SER A 33 6.39 -4.37 0.87
CA SER A 33 5.41 -4.28 -0.20
C SER A 33 5.60 -5.40 -1.22
N GLU A 34 4.49 -5.89 -1.75
CA GLU A 34 4.42 -6.79 -2.88
C GLU A 34 3.64 -6.11 -3.99
N ILE A 35 4.23 -6.05 -5.17
CA ILE A 35 3.54 -5.61 -6.39
C ILE A 35 3.55 -6.79 -7.34
N ILE A 36 2.36 -7.25 -7.73
CA ILE A 36 2.18 -8.26 -8.76
C ILE A 36 1.67 -7.56 -10.01
N GLN A 37 2.43 -7.67 -11.10
CA GLN A 37 2.03 -7.18 -12.42
C GLN A 37 2.17 -8.33 -13.41
N ASP A 38 1.10 -8.63 -14.16
CA ASP A 38 1.08 -9.71 -15.16
C ASP A 38 1.61 -11.06 -14.63
N GLY A 39 1.26 -11.38 -13.37
CA GLY A 39 1.65 -12.60 -12.69
C GLY A 39 3.09 -12.63 -12.17
N ARG A 40 3.84 -11.52 -12.26
CA ARG A 40 5.20 -11.40 -11.72
C ARG A 40 5.18 -10.56 -10.46
N ALA A 41 5.59 -11.17 -9.35
CA ALA A 41 5.75 -10.48 -8.07
C ALA A 41 7.10 -9.77 -7.98
N SER A 42 7.08 -8.58 -7.40
CA SER A 42 8.26 -7.82 -6.99
C SER A 42 8.06 -7.34 -5.56
N HIS A 43 9.14 -7.31 -4.78
CA HIS A 43 9.10 -6.99 -3.36
C HIS A 43 10.01 -5.82 -3.04
N ARG A 44 9.56 -5.00 -2.09
CA ARG A 44 10.35 -3.94 -1.47
C ARG A 44 10.26 -4.06 0.04
N VAL A 45 11.31 -3.65 0.72
CA VAL A 45 11.36 -3.69 2.19
C VAL A 45 12.04 -2.45 2.73
N PHE A 46 11.48 -1.92 3.81
CA PHE A 46 11.98 -0.77 4.55
C PHE A 46 11.98 -1.10 6.03
N LYS A 47 13.06 -0.74 6.73
CA LYS A 47 13.21 -0.95 8.16
C LYS A 47 13.65 0.36 8.80
N PHE A 48 13.01 0.75 9.91
CA PHE A 48 13.28 2.00 10.62
C PHE A 48 12.63 2.02 12.01
N CYS A 49 12.99 3.00 12.84
CA CYS A 49 12.29 3.34 14.07
C CYS A 49 10.93 3.98 13.79
N ALA A 50 9.90 3.60 14.55
CA ALA A 50 8.53 4.07 14.38
C ALA A 50 7.96 4.64 15.68
N GLU A 51 7.02 5.57 15.53
CA GLU A 51 6.30 6.25 16.60
C GLU A 51 5.44 5.27 17.42
N ALA A 52 4.96 5.72 18.57
CA ALA A 52 4.15 4.89 19.47
C ALA A 52 2.78 4.53 18.87
N GLU A 53 2.27 5.37 18.00
CA GLU A 53 0.96 5.30 17.35
C GLU A 53 0.97 4.40 16.11
N THR A 54 2.14 4.01 15.60
CA THR A 54 2.22 3.07 14.48
C THR A 54 1.67 1.72 14.89
N GLU A 55 0.77 1.16 14.08
CA GLU A 55 0.18 -0.16 14.30
C GLU A 55 0.61 -1.16 13.22
N ASN A 56 0.44 -2.46 13.52
CA ASN A 56 0.53 -3.48 12.47
C ASN A 56 -0.64 -3.31 11.50
N SER A 57 -0.37 -3.28 10.20
CA SER A 57 -1.41 -3.09 9.20
C SER A 57 -1.11 -3.85 7.92
N ILE A 58 -2.16 -4.13 7.15
CA ILE A 58 -2.08 -4.69 5.81
C ILE A 58 -2.98 -3.86 4.91
N HIS A 59 -2.39 -3.14 3.96
CA HIS A 59 -3.10 -2.45 2.87
C HIS A 59 -3.10 -3.34 1.63
N ARG A 60 -4.24 -3.43 0.95
CA ARG A 60 -4.38 -4.14 -0.32
C ARG A 60 -5.20 -3.35 -1.31
N GLU A 61 -4.78 -3.42 -2.56
CA GLU A 61 -5.54 -2.87 -3.67
C GLU A 61 -5.32 -3.65 -4.97
N GLU A 62 -6.37 -3.69 -5.81
CA GLU A 62 -6.35 -4.46 -7.05
C GLU A 62 -7.02 -3.71 -8.21
N LEU A 63 -6.24 -3.57 -9.31
CA LEU A 63 -6.65 -2.99 -10.58
C LEU A 63 -6.30 -3.96 -11.71
N LEU A 64 -7.31 -4.52 -12.38
CA LEU A 64 -7.10 -5.42 -13.51
C LEU A 64 -6.13 -6.58 -13.17
N ALA A 65 -4.94 -6.61 -13.79
CA ALA A 65 -3.89 -7.62 -13.57
C ALA A 65 -2.79 -7.14 -12.60
N THR A 66 -2.99 -5.98 -11.96
CA THR A 66 -2.06 -5.36 -11.01
C THR A 66 -2.62 -5.46 -9.60
N PHE A 67 -1.80 -5.93 -8.69
CA PHE A 67 -2.10 -6.00 -7.26
C PHE A 67 -0.96 -5.36 -6.47
N LEU A 68 -1.33 -4.55 -5.48
CA LEU A 68 -0.42 -4.01 -4.48
C LEU A 68 -0.86 -4.51 -3.11
N GLN A 69 0.11 -4.97 -2.33
CA GLN A 69 -0.03 -5.19 -0.90
C GLN A 69 1.10 -4.48 -0.18
N MET A 70 0.80 -3.84 0.94
CA MET A 70 1.78 -3.26 1.84
C MET A 70 1.49 -3.73 3.26
N GLU A 71 2.49 -4.29 3.94
CA GLU A 71 2.39 -4.72 5.33
C GLU A 71 3.33 -3.92 6.20
N VAL A 72 2.78 -3.36 7.27
CA VAL A 72 3.54 -2.74 8.35
C VAL A 72 3.59 -3.74 9.50
N GLN A 73 4.80 -4.06 9.94
CA GLN A 73 5.05 -4.93 11.09
C GLN A 73 5.86 -4.17 12.13
N ILE A 74 5.37 -4.14 13.36
CA ILE A 74 6.04 -3.47 14.48
C ILE A 74 6.44 -4.47 15.57
N CYS A 75 7.51 -4.12 16.28
CA CYS A 75 7.98 -4.82 17.47
C CYS A 75 8.74 -3.83 18.38
N ASN A 76 8.88 -4.14 19.67
CA ASN A 76 9.33 -3.17 20.68
C ASN A 76 10.54 -3.63 21.52
N THR A 77 11.37 -4.51 20.98
CA THR A 77 12.63 -4.94 21.61
C THR A 77 13.80 -4.67 20.69
N ASP A 78 15.00 -4.46 21.23
CA ASP A 78 16.17 -4.10 20.42
C ASP A 78 16.43 -5.12 19.30
N ASN A 79 16.69 -4.60 18.09
CA ASN A 79 16.98 -5.33 16.87
C ASN A 79 15.90 -6.33 16.42
N CYS A 80 14.66 -6.21 16.91
CA CYS A 80 13.59 -7.16 16.60
C CYS A 80 13.19 -7.18 15.11
N ASN A 81 13.48 -6.10 14.36
CA ASN A 81 13.20 -5.99 12.93
C ASN A 81 14.33 -6.52 12.03
N LYS A 82 15.36 -7.20 12.58
CA LYS A 82 16.53 -7.67 11.80
C LYS A 82 16.18 -8.68 10.70
N GLY A 83 15.18 -9.52 10.91
CA GLY A 83 14.80 -10.57 9.95
C GLY A 83 14.17 -10.05 8.65
N PRO A 84 13.90 -10.95 7.69
CA PRO A 84 13.20 -10.60 6.47
C PRO A 84 11.79 -10.08 6.76
N GLY A 85 11.34 -9.17 5.91
CA GLY A 85 9.95 -8.74 5.86
C GLY A 85 9.03 -9.92 5.56
N LYS A 86 7.82 -9.87 6.13
CA LYS A 86 6.80 -10.89 5.87
C LYS A 86 5.71 -10.29 4.99
N ILE A 87 5.08 -11.17 4.21
CA ILE A 87 3.91 -10.89 3.40
C ILE A 87 2.90 -11.98 3.68
N THR A 88 1.72 -11.58 4.14
CA THR A 88 0.56 -12.45 4.36
C THR A 88 -0.05 -12.81 3.02
N PRO A 89 -0.20 -14.10 2.68
CA PRO A 89 -0.80 -14.50 1.41
C PRO A 89 -2.21 -13.93 1.25
N ARG A 90 -2.51 -13.39 0.05
CA ARG A 90 -3.84 -12.85 -0.26
C ARG A 90 -4.87 -13.96 -0.43
N ASP A 91 -6.11 -13.72 0.00
CA ASP A 91 -7.25 -14.56 -0.35
C ASP A 91 -7.83 -14.13 -1.70
N ASN A 92 -7.71 -15.01 -2.69
CA ASN A 92 -8.17 -14.78 -4.07
C ASN A 92 -9.66 -15.06 -4.28
N ARG A 93 -10.39 -15.50 -3.25
CA ARG A 93 -11.80 -15.83 -3.37
C ARG A 93 -12.62 -14.54 -3.54
N PRO A 94 -13.51 -14.47 -4.55
CA PRO A 94 -14.43 -13.35 -4.67
C PRO A 94 -15.27 -13.20 -3.39
N ASN A 95 -15.36 -11.99 -2.86
CA ASN A 95 -16.04 -11.70 -1.60
C ASN A 95 -17.48 -11.18 -1.76
N GLY A 96 -17.96 -11.10 -3.00
CA GLY A 96 -19.31 -10.63 -3.34
C GLY A 96 -19.41 -9.13 -3.63
N VAL A 97 -18.39 -8.35 -3.26
CA VAL A 97 -18.32 -6.92 -3.58
C VAL A 97 -17.87 -6.70 -5.02
N LYS A 98 -18.46 -5.71 -5.68
CA LYS A 98 -18.01 -5.24 -7.00
C LYS A 98 -17.69 -3.76 -6.97
N CYS A 99 -16.61 -3.38 -7.63
CA CYS A 99 -16.23 -1.99 -7.83
C CYS A 99 -16.21 -1.66 -9.32
N LYS A 100 -16.59 -0.42 -9.67
CA LYS A 100 -16.22 0.15 -10.97
C LYS A 100 -14.69 0.07 -11.11
N GLN A 101 -14.21 -0.26 -12.30
CA GLN A 101 -12.77 -0.27 -12.58
C GLN A 101 -12.43 0.54 -13.81
N CYS A 102 -11.44 1.40 -13.66
CA CYS A 102 -10.87 2.18 -14.75
C CYS A 102 -9.44 2.59 -14.42
N TYR A 103 -8.69 2.89 -15.47
CA TYR A 103 -7.35 3.44 -15.43
C TYR A 103 -7.18 4.35 -16.65
N VAL A 104 -6.79 5.59 -16.42
CA VAL A 104 -6.55 6.57 -17.49
C VAL A 104 -5.32 7.40 -17.13
N GLU A 105 -4.36 7.42 -18.05
CA GLU A 105 -3.16 8.26 -17.98
C GLU A 105 -3.48 9.69 -18.39
N HIS A 106 -2.79 10.65 -17.80
CA HIS A 106 -2.93 12.08 -18.06
C HIS A 106 -4.36 12.61 -17.90
N SER A 107 -5.13 12.01 -16.99
CA SER A 107 -6.51 12.40 -16.67
C SER A 107 -6.71 12.49 -15.16
N ALA A 108 -7.61 13.39 -14.75
CA ALA A 108 -8.07 13.55 -13.36
C ALA A 108 -9.42 12.86 -13.08
N ASP A 109 -9.96 12.17 -14.09
CA ASP A 109 -11.19 11.41 -13.97
C ASP A 109 -11.12 10.13 -14.79
N CYS A 110 -11.81 9.11 -14.31
CA CYS A 110 -12.15 7.95 -15.09
C CYS A 110 -13.54 7.46 -14.67
N ASP A 111 -14.40 7.35 -15.68
CA ASP A 111 -15.70 6.70 -15.54
C ASP A 111 -15.76 5.50 -16.48
N SER A 112 -16.30 4.41 -15.95
CA SER A 112 -16.49 3.18 -16.67
C SER A 112 -17.66 2.41 -16.10
N GLU A 113 -18.45 1.80 -16.98
CA GLU A 113 -19.46 0.82 -16.61
C GLU A 113 -18.85 -0.57 -16.35
N LYS A 114 -17.53 -0.74 -16.60
CA LYS A 114 -16.84 -1.98 -16.27
C LYS A 114 -16.72 -2.12 -14.76
N THR A 115 -17.02 -3.32 -14.28
CA THR A 115 -16.88 -3.69 -12.87
C THR A 115 -15.97 -4.90 -12.72
N SER A 116 -15.31 -5.01 -11.58
CA SER A 116 -14.57 -6.21 -11.18
C SER A 116 -15.07 -6.73 -9.85
N LYS A 117 -14.92 -8.04 -9.64
CA LYS A 117 -15.25 -8.71 -8.39
C LYS A 117 -14.05 -8.57 -7.46
N CYS A 118 -14.26 -7.93 -6.31
CA CYS A 118 -13.22 -7.84 -5.31
C CYS A 118 -13.01 -9.19 -4.61
N THR A 119 -11.84 -9.38 -4.02
CA THR A 119 -11.41 -10.64 -3.42
C THR A 119 -10.98 -10.43 -1.97
N GLY A 120 -11.06 -11.49 -1.17
CA GLY A 120 -10.60 -11.48 0.21
C GLY A 120 -11.22 -10.36 1.05
N ASP A 121 -10.37 -9.59 1.71
CA ASP A 121 -10.72 -8.47 2.59
C ASP A 121 -10.93 -7.14 1.86
N MET A 122 -10.72 -7.07 0.53
CA MET A 122 -10.95 -5.84 -0.24
C MET A 122 -12.45 -5.60 -0.44
N ASN A 123 -13.09 -4.99 0.55
CA ASN A 123 -14.54 -4.81 0.61
C ASN A 123 -15.02 -3.39 0.26
N LYS A 124 -14.10 -2.46 -0.06
CA LYS A 124 -14.42 -1.10 -0.51
C LYS A 124 -13.91 -0.83 -1.91
N CYS A 125 -14.40 0.26 -2.50
CA CYS A 125 -13.93 0.80 -3.76
C CYS A 125 -13.16 2.09 -3.51
N LEU A 126 -11.96 2.17 -4.08
CA LEU A 126 -11.14 3.37 -4.05
C LEU A 126 -11.17 4.06 -5.41
N PHE A 127 -11.30 5.38 -5.38
CA PHE A 127 -11.01 6.27 -6.50
C PHE A 127 -9.83 7.16 -6.12
N MET A 128 -8.81 7.19 -6.97
CA MET A 128 -7.62 8.01 -6.74
C MET A 128 -7.20 8.70 -8.03
N SER A 129 -6.86 9.99 -7.94
CA SER A 129 -6.33 10.79 -9.06
C SER A 129 -5.24 11.73 -8.60
N GLY A 130 -4.18 11.90 -9.39
CA GLY A 130 -3.06 12.79 -9.10
C GLY A 130 -1.75 12.29 -9.70
N LEU A 131 -0.62 12.75 -9.18
CA LEU A 131 0.74 12.34 -9.56
C LEU A 131 1.08 10.93 -9.04
N LEU A 132 0.39 9.92 -9.58
CA LEU A 132 0.44 8.53 -9.09
C LEU A 132 1.28 7.62 -9.98
N CYS A 133 1.32 7.89 -11.29
CA CYS A 133 1.96 7.01 -12.26
C CYS A 133 3.36 7.47 -12.59
N TYR A 134 4.27 6.54 -12.86
CA TYR A 134 5.69 6.81 -13.11
C TYR A 134 6.12 6.27 -14.47
N ASN A 135 6.79 7.08 -15.29
CA ASN A 135 7.22 6.69 -16.63
C ASN A 135 8.70 6.27 -16.71
N GLY A 136 9.41 6.22 -15.58
CA GLY A 136 10.86 5.96 -15.53
C GLY A 136 11.72 7.22 -15.35
N GLU A 137 11.13 8.40 -15.45
CA GLU A 137 11.80 9.70 -15.25
C GLU A 137 11.04 10.52 -14.19
N ASP A 138 9.75 10.78 -14.43
CA ASP A 138 8.90 11.62 -13.60
C ASP A 138 7.57 10.95 -13.26
N TYR A 139 6.96 11.42 -12.17
CA TYR A 139 5.56 11.13 -11.87
C TYR A 139 4.64 12.02 -12.71
N TYR A 140 3.53 11.45 -13.15
CA TYR A 140 2.53 12.14 -13.96
C TYR A 140 1.11 11.82 -13.49
N ASP A 141 0.19 12.70 -13.89
CA ASP A 141 -1.21 12.56 -13.53
C ASP A 141 -1.80 11.27 -14.10
N CYS A 142 -2.41 10.45 -13.26
CA CYS A 142 -3.29 9.38 -13.72
C CYS A 142 -4.42 9.19 -12.71
N THR A 143 -5.46 8.47 -13.15
CA THR A 143 -6.65 8.21 -12.34
C THR A 143 -7.03 6.74 -12.44
N HIS A 144 -7.47 6.15 -11.32
CA HIS A 144 -8.02 4.80 -11.30
C HIS A 144 -9.16 4.60 -10.31
N ARG A 145 -9.96 3.56 -10.59
CA ARG A 145 -10.94 2.97 -9.66
C ARG A 145 -10.59 1.52 -9.41
N ILE A 146 -10.50 1.13 -8.14
CA ILE A 146 -9.93 -0.16 -7.72
C ILE A 146 -10.69 -0.74 -6.52
N CYS A 147 -10.49 -2.04 -6.27
CA CYS A 147 -10.90 -2.66 -5.00
C CYS A 147 -9.83 -2.35 -3.94
N THR A 148 -10.24 -2.11 -2.69
CA THR A 148 -9.33 -1.92 -1.56
C THR A 148 -9.91 -2.45 -0.24
N ASN A 149 -9.07 -2.66 0.76
CA ASN A 149 -9.47 -3.09 2.11
C ASN A 149 -9.53 -1.95 3.14
N ILE A 150 -9.15 -0.72 2.79
CA ILE A 150 -9.27 0.44 3.68
C ILE A 150 -10.71 0.91 3.81
N ALA A 151 -11.08 1.39 5.00
CA ALA A 151 -12.41 1.90 5.31
C ALA A 151 -12.54 3.41 5.03
N SER A 152 -11.45 4.17 5.07
CA SER A 152 -11.43 5.61 4.84
C SER A 152 -10.12 6.08 4.18
N PRO A 153 -10.09 7.28 3.56
CA PRO A 153 -8.90 7.81 2.89
C PRO A 153 -7.66 7.90 3.79
N GLU A 154 -7.85 8.19 5.08
CA GLU A 154 -6.76 8.37 6.08
C GLU A 154 -5.95 7.09 6.31
N GLU A 155 -6.53 5.93 6.02
CA GLU A 155 -5.86 4.63 6.15
C GLU A 155 -4.99 4.29 4.94
N HIS A 156 -5.05 5.08 3.87
CA HIS A 156 -4.23 4.84 2.68
C HIS A 156 -2.74 5.07 2.99
N PRO A 157 -1.82 4.16 2.60
CA PRO A 157 -0.39 4.30 2.93
C PRO A 157 0.26 5.59 2.41
N PHE A 158 -0.32 6.19 1.38
CA PHE A 158 0.13 7.44 0.77
C PHE A 158 -0.80 8.62 1.11
N TYR A 159 -1.52 8.57 2.24
CA TYR A 159 -2.41 9.67 2.64
C TYR A 159 -1.67 11.00 2.84
N ASN A 160 -0.40 10.96 3.24
CA ASN A 160 0.44 12.17 3.31
C ASN A 160 0.65 12.83 1.94
N ASP A 161 0.65 12.05 0.85
CA ASP A 161 0.76 12.56 -0.52
C ASP A 161 -0.55 13.22 -0.98
N PHE A 162 -1.69 12.86 -0.35
CA PHE A 162 -2.94 13.60 -0.49
C PHE A 162 -2.92 14.92 0.27
N ILE A 163 -2.33 14.93 1.47
CA ILE A 163 -2.16 16.17 2.26
C ILE A 163 -1.18 17.14 1.56
N SER A 164 -0.09 16.64 0.96
CA SER A 164 0.88 17.45 0.21
C SER A 164 0.31 18.01 -1.09
N GLY A 165 -0.72 17.37 -1.64
CA GLY A 165 -1.41 17.74 -2.88
C GLY A 165 -0.92 17.01 -4.14
N ASP A 166 -0.02 16.03 -4.01
CA ASP A 166 0.41 15.17 -5.12
C ASP A 166 -0.74 14.25 -5.56
N ILE A 167 -1.44 13.67 -4.59
CA ILE A 167 -2.75 13.02 -4.79
C ILE A 167 -3.82 14.12 -4.70
N LYS A 168 -4.52 14.35 -5.80
CA LYS A 168 -5.52 15.43 -5.92
C LYS A 168 -6.91 15.00 -5.45
N LYS A 169 -7.22 13.71 -5.56
CA LYS A 169 -8.47 13.11 -5.06
C LYS A 169 -8.19 11.71 -4.53
N LEU A 170 -8.77 11.40 -3.39
CA LEU A 170 -8.71 10.11 -2.72
C LEU A 170 -10.08 9.86 -2.07
N GLU A 171 -10.86 8.95 -2.63
CA GLU A 171 -12.24 8.69 -2.21
C GLU A 171 -12.45 7.20 -1.98
N VAL A 172 -12.94 6.84 -0.80
CA VAL A 172 -13.33 5.47 -0.46
C VAL A 172 -14.84 5.38 -0.44
N THR A 173 -15.41 4.40 -1.12
CA THR A 173 -16.86 4.20 -1.27
C THR A 173 -17.24 2.75 -1.03
N GLU A 174 -18.50 2.53 -0.67
CA GLU A 174 -19.07 1.18 -0.67
C GLU A 174 -19.10 0.59 -2.08
N GLY A 175 -18.90 -0.72 -2.18
CA GLY A 175 -19.07 -1.41 -3.44
C GLY A 175 -20.52 -1.70 -3.80
N ILE A 176 -20.72 -2.04 -5.06
CA ILE A 176 -22.00 -2.46 -5.60
C ILE A 176 -22.27 -3.87 -5.08
N SER A 177 -23.19 -3.97 -4.13
CA SER A 177 -23.68 -5.26 -3.63
C SER A 177 -24.61 -5.90 -4.67
N VAL A 178 -24.49 -7.21 -4.86
CA VAL A 178 -25.36 -8.01 -5.76
C VAL A 178 -26.51 -8.61 -4.97
#